data_AF-A0A9W5PC93-F1
#
_entry.id   AF-A0A9W5PC93-F1
#
_cell.length_a   1.000
_cell.length_b   1.000
_cell.length_c   1.000
_cell.angle_alpha   90.00
_cell.angle_beta   90.00
_cell.angle_gamma   90.00
#
_symmetry.space_group_name_H-M   'P 1'
#
loop_
_entity.id
_entity.type
_entity.pdbx_description
1 polymer ?
#
loop_
_entity_poly.entity_id
_entity_poly.type
_entity_poly.pdbx_seq_one_letter_code
_entity_poly.pdbx_strand_id
1 'polypeptide(L)' 'MGRNHIHKNRDKNKQKLPQVPDALKRETDGVYEEYSSELADADDREAQERAKAADNRAQKKKR' A
#
# COMPACT_ATOMS: atom_id res chain seq x y z
N MET A 1 30.76 30.45 -29.39
CA MET A 1 29.56 30.54 -30.24
C MET A 1 28.81 29.22 -30.22
N GLY A 2 27.52 29.26 -29.90
CA GLY A 2 26.50 28.39 -30.49
C GLY A 2 26.43 26.93 -30.06
N ARG A 3 25.58 26.64 -29.07
CA ARG A 3 24.45 25.72 -29.25
C ARG A 3 23.46 25.92 -28.12
N ASN A 4 22.52 26.84 -28.38
CA ASN A 4 21.34 27.04 -27.57
C ASN A 4 20.52 25.76 -27.59
N HIS A 5 20.73 24.88 -26.63
CA HIS A 5 19.83 23.77 -26.32
C HIS A 5 18.63 24.32 -25.55
N ILE A 6 17.84 25.19 -26.20
CA ILE A 6 16.51 25.57 -25.71
C ILE A 6 15.60 24.40 -26.07
N HIS A 7 15.77 23.29 -25.36
CA HIS A 7 14.75 22.28 -25.30
C HIS A 7 13.58 22.94 -24.58
N LYS A 8 12.54 23.33 -25.34
CA LYS A 8 11.24 23.69 -24.77
C LYS A 8 10.89 22.58 -23.80
N ASN A 9 10.77 22.92 -22.52
CA ASN A 9 10.15 22.04 -21.54
C ASN A 9 8.76 21.75 -22.08
N ARG A 10 8.59 20.59 -22.75
CA ARG A 10 7.27 20.06 -23.06
C ARG A 10 6.52 20.09 -21.75
N ASP A 11 5.38 20.78 -21.74
CA ASP A 11 4.55 20.91 -20.55
C ASP A 11 4.50 19.55 -19.88
N LYS A 12 5.03 19.48 -18.66
CA LYS A 12 4.97 18.29 -17.82
C LYS A 12 3.54 18.15 -17.29
N ASN A 13 2.56 18.35 -18.17
CA ASN A 13 1.21 17.87 -18.02
C ASN A 13 1.26 16.33 -18.16
N LYS A 14 2.05 15.71 -17.29
CA LYS A 14 1.78 14.39 -16.75
C LYS A 14 0.47 14.60 -15.99
N GLN A 15 -0.63 14.67 -16.73
CA GLN A 15 -1.91 14.22 -16.23
C GLN A 15 -1.56 12.90 -15.54
N LYS A 16 -1.53 12.89 -14.21
CA LYS A 16 -1.28 11.69 -13.44
C LYS A 16 -2.51 10.85 -13.74
N LEU A 17 -2.52 10.15 -14.88
CA LEU A 17 -3.47 9.09 -15.10
C LEU A 17 -3.21 8.19 -13.91
N PRO A 18 -4.14 8.13 -12.96
CA PRO A 18 -3.93 7.26 -11.84
C PRO A 18 -3.84 5.86 -12.44
N GLN A 19 -2.84 5.09 -12.01
CA GLN A 19 -2.63 3.72 -12.46
C GLN A 19 -3.91 2.88 -12.31
N VAL A 20 -4.78 3.30 -11.40
CA VAL A 20 -6.08 2.73 -11.11
C VAL A 20 -7.16 3.84 -11.23
N PRO A 21 -8.23 3.61 -12.00
CA PRO A 21 -9.39 4.52 -12.08
C PRO A 21 -9.93 4.92 -10.70
N ASP A 22 -10.42 6.16 -10.55
CA ASP A 22 -10.88 6.68 -9.25
C ASP A 22 -12.02 5.87 -8.62
N ALA A 23 -12.87 5.26 -9.45
CA ALA A 23 -13.93 4.36 -9.00
C ALA A 23 -13.40 3.08 -8.33
N LEU A 24 -12.17 2.66 -8.67
CA LEU A 24 -11.51 1.47 -8.10
C LEU A 24 -10.60 1.81 -6.91
N LYS A 25 -10.39 3.10 -6.61
CA LYS A 25 -9.62 3.53 -5.43
C LYS A 25 -10.43 3.50 -4.15
N ARG A 26 -11.74 3.47 -4.27
CA ARG A 26 -12.66 3.38 -3.14
C ARG A 26 -13.17 1.95 -3.13
N GLU A 27 -12.85 1.23 -2.06
CA GLU A 27 -13.52 -0.04 -1.78
C GLU A 27 -15.03 0.23 -1.78
N THR A 28 -15.78 -0.55 -2.54
CA THR A 28 -17.15 -0.20 -2.96
C THR A 28 -18.09 0.03 -1.79
N ASP A 29 -17.84 -0.61 -0.65
CA ASP A 29 -18.78 -0.62 0.47
C ASP A 29 -18.14 -0.39 1.85
N GLY A 30 -16.80 -0.24 1.94
CA GLY A 30 -16.10 -0.12 3.23
C GLY A 30 -16.42 -1.27 4.21
N VAL A 31 -16.93 -2.39 3.69
CA VAL A 31 -17.24 -3.59 4.45
C VAL A 31 -15.93 -4.31 4.66
N TYR A 32 -15.31 -4.07 5.82
CA TYR A 32 -14.24 -4.91 6.30
C TYR A 32 -14.87 -6.21 6.77
N GLU A 33 -14.52 -7.33 6.14
CA GLU A 33 -14.85 -8.65 6.68
C GLU A 33 -14.16 -8.78 8.04
N GLU A 34 -14.94 -8.71 9.12
CA GLU A 34 -14.37 -8.75 10.47
C GLU A 34 -13.84 -10.14 10.79
N TYR A 35 -12.64 -10.19 11.37
CA TYR A 35 -12.02 -11.43 11.83
C TYR A 35 -12.89 -12.09 12.91
N SER A 36 -13.41 -13.28 12.60
CA SER A 36 -14.09 -14.13 13.57
C SER A 36 -13.15 -15.24 14.06
N SER A 37 -12.86 -15.25 15.36
CA SER A 37 -11.98 -16.26 15.96
C SER A 37 -12.53 -17.68 15.89
N GLU A 38 -13.86 -17.81 15.75
CA GLU A 38 -14.57 -19.09 15.65
C GLU A 38 -14.51 -19.69 14.24
N LEU A 39 -14.37 -18.83 13.21
CA LEU A 39 -14.23 -19.23 11.81
C LEU A 39 -12.77 -19.37 11.37
N ALA A 40 -11.83 -18.79 12.14
CA ALA A 40 -10.40 -18.89 11.87
C ALA A 40 -9.92 -20.34 11.95
N ASP A 41 -9.24 -20.77 10.89
CA ASP A 41 -8.60 -22.08 10.86
C ASP A 41 -7.28 -22.09 11.65
N ALA A 42 -6.58 -23.22 11.63
CA ALA A 42 -5.31 -23.36 12.35
C ALA A 42 -4.21 -22.45 11.77
N ASP A 43 -4.21 -22.26 10.46
CA ASP A 43 -3.19 -21.49 9.75
C ASP A 43 -3.36 -20.00 10.04
N ASP A 44 -4.60 -19.51 10.10
CA ASP A 44 -4.94 -18.14 10.49
C ASP A 44 -4.41 -17.79 11.89
N ARG A 45 -4.62 -18.71 12.85
CA ARG A 45 -4.14 -18.52 14.23
C ARG A 45 -2.62 -18.50 14.30
N GLU A 46 -1.96 -19.41 13.60
CA GLU A 46 -0.49 -19.46 13.55
C GLU A 46 0.10 -18.21 12.89
N ALA A 47 -0.53 -17.71 11.83
CA ALA A 47 -0.14 -16.46 11.18
C ALA A 47 -0.24 -15.27 12.13
N GLN A 48 -1.32 -15.17 12.91
CA GLN A 48 -1.48 -14.12 13.91
C GLN A 48 -0.42 -14.17 15.02
N GLU A 49 -0.11 -15.37 15.53
CA GLU A 49 0.93 -15.55 16.55
C GLU A 49 2.32 -15.17 16.01
N ARG A 50 2.63 -15.58 14.78
CA ARG A 50 3.87 -15.23 14.10
C ARG A 50 4.02 -13.73 13.86
N ALA A 51 2.93 -13.06 13.47
CA ALA A 51 2.89 -11.61 13.30
C ALA A 51 3.18 -10.89 14.63
N LYS A 52 2.48 -11.26 15.71
CA LYS A 52 2.72 -10.72 17.06
C LYS A 52 4.17 -10.91 17.51
N ALA A 53 4.77 -12.07 17.24
CA ALA A 53 6.17 -12.32 17.56
C ALA A 53 7.13 -11.45 16.73
N ALA A 54 6.82 -11.18 15.46
CA ALA A 54 7.60 -10.28 14.62
C ALA A 54 7.53 -8.83 15.13
N ASP A 55 6.34 -8.34 15.48
CA ASP A 55 6.16 -6.99 16.02
C ASP A 55 6.90 -6.80 17.34
N ASN A 56 6.80 -7.77 18.25
CA ASN A 56 7.55 -7.75 19.51
C ASN A 56 9.08 -7.68 19.26
N ARG A 57 9.59 -8.40 18.26
CA ARG A 57 11.00 -8.31 17.86
C ARG A 57 11.35 -6.95 17.30
N ALA A 58 10.50 -6.37 16.45
CA ALA A 58 10.72 -5.05 15.85
C ALA A 58 10.70 -3.94 16.91
N GLN A 59 9.76 -3.99 17.86
CA GLN A 59 9.66 -3.05 18.96
C GLN A 59 10.89 -3.10 19.87
N LYS A 60 11.39 -4.32 20.20
CA LYS A 60 12.62 -4.49 20.98
C LYS A 60 13.86 -3.90 20.29
N LYS A 61 13.93 -3.91 18.96
CA LYS A 61 15.05 -3.32 18.20
C LYS A 61 15.00 -1.79 18.10
N LYS A 62 13.81 -1.19 18.27
CA LYS A 62 13.63 0.27 18.21
C LYS A 62 13.94 0.97 19.54
N ARG A 63 14.01 0.21 20.64
CA ARG A 63 14.44 0.70 21.96
C ARG A 63 15.94 0.57 22.10
#